data_AF-A0A968MLQ0-F1
#
_entry.id   AF-A0A968MLQ0-F1
#
_cell.length_a   1.000
_cell.length_b   1.000
_cell.length_c   1.000
_cell.angle_alpha   90.00
_cell.angle_beta   90.00
_cell.angle_gamma   90.00
#
_symmetry.space_group_name_H-M   'P 1'
#
loop_
_entity.id
_entity.type
_entity.pdbx_description
1 polymer ?
#
loop_
_entity_poly.entity_id
_entity_poly.type
_entity_poly.pdbx_seq_one_letter_code
_entity_poly.pdbx_strand_id
1 'polypeptide(L)'
;MRPCSSSMASATSCFGAVARRPCLGFRAEDVVGHHCLKANRCVNCMKGCGVAEHGEVRNMPLRMYSEPGDIVPTRKTGKAFFDLEGHFLGAVEVLRLDPHLGADLSTAASVGERTRIEQALEEANGHVGRAADALGISRATLWRKRKRYGL
;
A
#
# COMPACT_ATOMS: atom_id res chain seq x y z
N MET A 1 -9.08 12.00 -29.95
CA MET A 1 -9.04 11.09 -28.79
C MET A 1 -8.39 9.79 -29.24
N ARG A 2 -7.16 9.51 -28.82
CA ARG A 2 -6.42 8.28 -29.16
C ARG A 2 -6.21 7.45 -27.89
N PRO A 3 -6.23 6.11 -27.99
CA PRO A 3 -6.29 5.22 -26.84
C PRO A 3 -4.93 5.12 -26.16
N CYS A 4 -4.92 5.12 -24.82
CA CYS A 4 -3.73 4.91 -24.02
C CYS A 4 -3.34 3.43 -24.11
N SER A 5 -2.49 3.10 -25.08
CA SER A 5 -1.89 1.78 -25.25
C SER A 5 -0.66 1.65 -24.36
N SER A 6 -0.87 1.49 -23.06
CA SER A 6 0.18 1.15 -22.09
C SER A 6 -0.09 -0.25 -21.55
N SER A 7 -0.01 -1.22 -22.46
CA SER A 7 0.07 -2.65 -22.11
C SER A 7 1.41 -2.90 -21.43
N MET A 8 1.40 -3.00 -20.10
CA MET A 8 2.13 -3.99 -19.29
C MET A 8 1.97 -3.59 -17.83
N ALA A 9 0.80 -3.95 -17.30
CA ALA A 9 0.52 -3.81 -15.90
C ALA A 9 1.44 -4.76 -15.11
N SER A 10 2.38 -4.16 -14.39
CA SER A 10 2.91 -4.56 -13.09
C SER A 10 2.92 -6.07 -12.82
N ALA A 11 4.07 -6.70 -13.11
CA ALA A 11 4.39 -8.05 -12.66
C ALA A 11 4.29 -8.09 -11.11
N THR A 12 3.12 -8.49 -10.61
CA THR A 12 2.89 -8.80 -9.20
C THR A 12 3.52 -10.16 -8.94
N SER A 13 4.85 -10.21 -8.85
CA SER A 13 5.56 -11.35 -8.30
C SER A 13 5.30 -11.39 -6.80
N CYS A 14 4.22 -12.06 -6.39
CA CYS A 14 4.11 -12.64 -5.04
C CYS A 14 5.16 -13.75 -4.88
N PHE A 15 6.45 -13.41 -4.90
CA PHE A 15 7.51 -14.32 -4.48
C PHE A 15 7.87 -13.99 -3.03
N GLY A 16 7.22 -14.68 -2.09
CA GLY A 16 7.50 -14.46 -0.67
C GLY A 16 6.56 -15.14 0.31
N ALA A 17 6.33 -16.45 0.18
CA ALA A 17 6.28 -17.44 1.28
C ALA A 17 5.68 -18.74 0.75
N VAL A 18 6.47 -19.81 0.78
CA VAL A 18 5.98 -21.18 0.72
C VAL A 18 5.15 -21.44 1.98
N ALA A 19 3.89 -21.03 1.95
CA ALA A 19 2.83 -21.60 2.75
C ALA A 19 1.92 -22.34 1.77
N ARG A 20 1.40 -23.49 2.17
CA ARG A 20 0.62 -24.43 1.35
C ARG A 20 -0.66 -23.83 0.72
N ARG A 21 -0.92 -22.52 0.92
CA ARG A 21 -1.87 -21.65 0.22
C ARG A 21 -1.36 -20.19 0.19
N PRO A 22 -1.41 -19.50 -0.95
CA PRO A 22 -1.15 -18.05 -1.05
C PRO A 22 -2.08 -17.28 -0.11
N CYS A 23 -1.58 -16.20 0.52
CA CYS A 23 -2.36 -15.40 1.48
C CYS A 23 -3.67 -14.83 0.92
N LEU A 24 -3.77 -14.67 -0.40
CA LEU A 24 -4.95 -14.19 -1.11
C LEU A 24 -5.63 -15.27 -1.96
N GLY A 25 -5.18 -16.52 -1.93
CA GLY A 25 -5.79 -17.62 -2.69
C GLY A 25 -5.40 -17.73 -4.18
N PHE A 26 -4.79 -16.70 -4.78
CA PHE A 26 -4.38 -16.73 -6.20
C PHE A 26 -3.10 -17.54 -6.45
N ARG A 27 -3.09 -18.39 -7.48
CA ARG A 27 -1.85 -19.02 -7.97
C ARG A 27 -1.06 -18.02 -8.81
N ALA A 28 0.26 -18.21 -8.89
CA ALA A 28 1.11 -17.31 -9.68
C ALA A 28 0.70 -17.25 -11.16
N GLU A 29 0.40 -18.41 -11.75
CA GLU A 29 -0.04 -18.54 -13.15
C GLU A 29 -1.33 -17.78 -13.47
N ASP A 30 -2.23 -17.60 -12.49
CA ASP A 30 -3.51 -16.88 -12.66
C ASP A 30 -3.35 -15.35 -12.65
N VAL A 31 -2.17 -14.87 -12.24
CA VAL A 31 -1.90 -13.44 -11.97
C VAL A 31 -0.86 -12.87 -12.93
N VAL A 32 0.12 -13.67 -13.35
CA VAL A 32 1.12 -13.24 -14.32
C VAL A 32 0.43 -12.79 -15.62
N GLY A 33 0.89 -11.66 -16.17
CA GLY A 33 0.33 -11.06 -17.38
C GLY A 33 -0.99 -10.32 -17.20
N HIS A 34 -1.57 -10.31 -16.01
CA HIS A 34 -2.82 -9.59 -15.71
C HIS A 34 -2.57 -8.25 -15.03
N HIS A 35 -3.59 -7.39 -15.06
CA HIS A 35 -3.58 -6.14 -14.32
C HIS A 35 -3.38 -6.38 -12.81
N CYS A 36 -2.66 -5.49 -12.11
CA CYS A 36 -2.39 -5.62 -10.68
C CYS A 36 -3.67 -5.83 -9.86
N LEU A 37 -4.79 -5.23 -10.28
CA LEU A 37 -6.13 -5.40 -9.70
C LEU A 37 -6.71 -6.82 -9.83
N LYS A 38 -6.03 -7.78 -10.46
CA LYS A 38 -6.42 -9.20 -10.40
C LYS A 38 -6.21 -9.76 -8.99
N ALA A 39 -5.04 -9.52 -8.39
CA ALA A 39 -4.65 -10.06 -7.09
C ALA A 39 -4.47 -8.97 -6.02
N ASN A 40 -3.99 -7.79 -6.40
CA ASN A 40 -3.70 -6.68 -5.49
C ASN A 40 -4.94 -5.79 -5.28
N ARG A 41 -6.06 -6.41 -4.87
CA ARG A 41 -7.35 -5.75 -4.69
C ARG A 41 -7.55 -5.33 -3.25
N CYS A 42 -7.18 -4.10 -2.89
CA CYS A 42 -7.51 -3.58 -1.57
C CYS A 42 -8.88 -2.88 -1.55
N VAL A 43 -9.54 -2.84 -0.39
CA VAL A 43 -10.84 -2.16 -0.20
C VAL A 43 -10.79 -0.68 -0.59
N ASN A 44 -9.60 -0.07 -0.57
CA ASN A 44 -9.36 1.33 -0.92
C ASN A 44 -8.73 1.54 -2.31
N CYS A 45 -8.41 0.47 -3.07
CA CYS A 45 -7.52 0.55 -4.23
C CYS A 45 -8.12 1.26 -5.46
N MET A 46 -9.44 1.53 -5.46
CA MET A 46 -10.08 2.30 -6.53
C MET A 46 -9.76 3.81 -6.49
N LYS A 47 -9.00 4.28 -5.49
CA LYS A 47 -8.66 5.71 -5.35
C LYS A 47 -7.21 6.07 -5.73
N GLY A 48 -6.33 5.09 -5.92
CA GLY A 48 -4.91 5.34 -6.14
C GLY A 48 -4.00 4.24 -5.60
N CYS A 49 -2.83 4.08 -6.20
CA CYS A 49 -1.82 3.10 -5.78
C CYS A 49 -0.64 3.86 -5.16
N GLY A 50 -0.54 3.83 -3.83
CA GLY A 50 0.48 4.62 -3.11
C GLY A 50 1.92 4.36 -3.54
N VAL A 51 2.25 3.19 -4.12
CA VAL A 51 3.59 2.92 -4.63
C VAL A 51 3.86 3.59 -5.97
N ALA A 52 2.86 3.69 -6.85
CA ALA A 52 3.00 4.37 -8.13
C ALA A 52 3.03 5.89 -7.96
N GLU A 53 2.29 6.41 -6.97
CA GLU A 53 2.21 7.84 -6.67
C GLU A 53 3.42 8.36 -5.88
N HIS A 54 3.88 7.61 -4.88
CA HIS A 54 4.92 8.07 -3.95
C HIS A 54 6.26 7.35 -4.10
N GLY A 55 6.36 6.38 -5.01
CA GLY A 55 7.57 5.62 -5.26
C GLY A 55 7.90 4.55 -4.20
N GLU A 56 7.45 4.71 -2.96
CA GLU A 56 7.65 3.73 -1.89
C GLU A 56 6.46 3.70 -0.91
N VAL A 57 6.13 2.51 -0.43
CA VAL A 57 5.19 2.29 0.69
C VAL A 57 5.84 1.34 1.69
N ARG A 58 5.76 1.66 2.99
CA ARG A 58 6.34 0.83 4.06
C ARG A 58 5.28 0.42 5.06
N ASN A 59 5.19 -0.89 5.34
CA ASN A 59 4.29 -1.46 6.36
C ASN A 59 2.82 -1.01 6.29
N MET A 60 2.35 -0.60 5.11
CA MET A 60 1.04 0.00 4.91
C MET A 60 -0.05 -1.02 5.23
N PRO A 61 -0.87 -0.80 6.26
CA PRO A 61 -1.98 -1.67 6.60
C PRO A 61 -3.06 -1.61 5.51
N LEU A 62 -3.47 -2.76 5.00
CA LEU A 62 -4.47 -2.89 3.95
C LEU A 62 -5.39 -4.05 4.22
N ARG A 63 -6.64 -3.89 3.80
CA ARG A 63 -7.61 -4.99 3.68
C ARG A 63 -7.66 -5.40 2.23
N MET A 64 -7.34 -6.65 1.95
CA MET A 64 -7.25 -7.21 0.60
C MET A 64 -8.41 -8.17 0.34
N TYR A 65 -8.98 -8.14 -0.86
CA TYR A 65 -9.90 -9.17 -1.31
C TYR A 65 -9.10 -10.37 -1.81
N SER A 66 -9.29 -11.51 -1.16
CA SER A 66 -8.82 -12.81 -1.65
C SER A 66 -9.55 -13.21 -2.95
N GLU A 67 -9.11 -14.29 -3.58
CA GLU A 67 -9.77 -14.89 -4.75
C GLU A 67 -11.24 -15.24 -4.46
N PRO A 68 -11.58 -15.94 -3.35
CA PRO A 68 -12.98 -16.19 -2.96
C PRO A 68 -13.79 -14.93 -2.63
N GLY A 69 -13.11 -13.81 -2.35
CA GLY A 69 -13.74 -12.54 -1.98
C GLY A 69 -13.68 -12.21 -0.49
N ASP A 70 -13.10 -13.07 0.35
CA ASP A 70 -12.87 -12.79 1.77
C ASP A 70 -11.95 -11.57 1.94
N ILE A 71 -12.19 -10.81 3.02
CA ILE A 71 -11.32 -9.70 3.41
C ILE A 71 -10.17 -10.23 4.25
N VAL A 72 -8.96 -10.12 3.72
CA VAL A 72 -7.73 -10.57 4.36
C VAL A 72 -6.96 -9.34 4.85
N PRO A 73 -6.73 -9.21 6.17
CA PRO A 73 -5.91 -8.14 6.70
C PRO A 73 -4.42 -8.37 6.39
N THR A 74 -3.77 -7.37 5.83
CA THR A 74 -2.38 -7.46 5.39
C THR A 74 -1.60 -6.18 5.68
N ARG A 75 -0.28 -6.27 5.65
CA ARG A 75 0.63 -5.15 5.48
C ARG A 75 1.34 -5.24 4.16
N LYS A 76 1.47 -4.09 3.50
CA LYS A 76 2.15 -3.95 2.21
C LYS A 76 3.41 -3.13 2.37
N THR A 77 4.51 -3.64 1.87
CA THR A 77 5.74 -2.87 1.63
C THR A 77 6.06 -2.98 0.16
N GLY A 78 6.40 -1.88 -0.51
CA GLY A 78 6.73 -1.93 -1.91
C GLY A 78 7.52 -0.73 -2.37
N LYS A 79 8.29 -0.94 -3.44
CA LYS A 79 9.14 0.08 -4.06
C LYS A 79 8.94 0.07 -5.56
N ALA A 80 8.66 1.24 -6.11
CA ALA A 80 8.55 1.45 -7.53
C ALA A 80 9.92 1.52 -8.20
N PHE A 81 9.95 1.18 -9.47
CA PHE A 81 11.05 1.42 -10.38
C PHE A 81 10.52 2.21 -11.57
N PHE A 82 11.34 3.15 -12.04
CA PHE A 82 11.01 4.11 -13.07
C PHE A 82 12.05 4.02 -14.18
N ASP A 83 11.71 4.44 -15.39
CA ASP A 83 12.68 4.61 -16.46
C ASP A 83 13.54 5.87 -16.23
N LEU A 84 14.44 6.17 -17.19
CA LEU A 84 15.31 7.34 -17.12
C LEU A 84 14.56 8.67 -17.28
N GLU A 85 13.35 8.65 -17.81
CA GLU A 85 12.48 9.82 -18.01
C GLU A 85 11.54 10.04 -16.81
N GLY A 86 11.56 9.13 -15.83
CA GLY A 86 10.73 9.18 -14.64
C GLY A 86 9.36 8.52 -14.79
N HIS A 87 9.10 7.78 -15.88
CA HIS A 87 7.86 7.05 -16.05
C HIS A 87 7.84 5.77 -15.23
N PHE A 88 6.69 5.48 -14.62
CA PHE A 88 6.49 4.29 -13.79
C PHE A 88 6.57 3.01 -14.64
N LEU A 89 7.58 2.18 -14.39
CA LEU A 89 7.75 0.87 -15.03
C LEU A 89 7.08 -0.25 -14.23
N GLY A 90 6.97 -0.11 -12.92
CA GLY A 90 6.36 -1.11 -12.05
C GLY A 90 6.79 -0.96 -10.59
N ALA A 91 6.39 -1.93 -9.77
CA ALA A 91 6.81 -1.99 -8.37
C ALA A 91 7.03 -3.43 -7.90
N VAL A 92 7.98 -3.61 -6.99
CA VAL A 92 8.11 -4.84 -6.21
C VAL A 92 7.34 -4.65 -4.93
N GLU A 93 6.46 -5.60 -4.59
CA GLU A 93 5.59 -5.52 -3.44
C GLU A 93 5.62 -6.80 -2.62
N VAL A 94 5.67 -6.65 -1.30
CA VAL A 94 5.59 -7.73 -0.32
C VAL A 94 4.33 -7.53 0.49
N LEU A 95 3.44 -8.52 0.42
CA LEU A 95 2.23 -8.61 1.23
C LEU A 95 2.46 -9.59 2.38
N ARG A 96 2.27 -9.11 3.61
CA ARG A 96 2.30 -9.94 4.82
C ARG A 96 0.90 -10.00 5.43
N LEU A 97 0.46 -11.18 5.85
CA LEU A 97 -0.74 -11.29 6.68
C LEU A 97 -0.50 -10.54 8.00
N ASP A 98 -1.50 -9.77 8.44
CA ASP A 98 -1.47 -9.13 9.75
C ASP A 98 -2.82 -9.36 10.46
N PRO A 99 -2.97 -10.49 11.18
CA PRO A 99 -4.22 -10.81 11.87
C PRO A 99 -4.60 -9.77 12.93
N HIS A 100 -3.65 -8.97 13.42
CA HIS A 100 -3.90 -7.93 14.42
C HIS A 100 -4.61 -6.71 13.84
N LEU A 101 -4.68 -6.55 12.51
CA LEU A 101 -5.46 -5.49 11.86
C LEU A 101 -6.97 -5.80 11.84
N GLY A 102 -7.38 -7.01 12.24
CA GLY A 102 -8.72 -7.58 12.01
C GLY A 102 -9.81 -7.32 13.05
N ALA A 103 -9.59 -6.53 14.10
CA ALA A 103 -10.57 -6.44 15.20
C ALA A 103 -11.54 -5.24 15.16
N ASP A 104 -11.29 -4.17 14.39
CA ASP A 104 -12.17 -3.00 14.40
C ASP A 104 -12.00 -2.09 13.16
N LEU A 105 -13.14 -1.70 12.56
CA LEU A 105 -13.21 -0.79 11.41
C LEU A 105 -12.65 0.61 11.72
N SER A 106 -12.71 1.06 12.98
CA SER A 106 -12.05 2.27 13.46
C SER A 106 -10.53 2.07 13.57
N THR A 107 -10.10 0.84 13.88
CA THR A 107 -8.70 0.44 13.99
C THR A 107 -7.99 0.39 12.63
N ALA A 108 -8.56 -0.19 11.58
CA ALA A 108 -7.86 -0.22 10.28
C ALA A 108 -7.66 1.18 9.64
N ALA A 109 -8.63 2.08 9.78
CA ALA A 109 -8.48 3.47 9.30
C ALA A 109 -7.49 4.26 10.17
N SER A 110 -7.49 4.05 11.49
CA SER A 110 -6.55 4.69 12.41
C SER A 110 -5.14 4.12 12.34
N VAL A 111 -4.95 2.82 12.09
CA VAL A 111 -3.64 2.22 11.82
C VAL A 111 -3.10 2.73 10.48
N GLY A 112 -3.94 2.84 9.44
CA GLY A 112 -3.54 3.46 8.17
C GLY A 112 -3.16 4.93 8.32
N GLU A 113 -3.87 5.67 9.15
CA GLU A 113 -3.53 7.05 9.47
C GLU A 113 -2.23 7.15 10.30
N ARG A 114 -2.07 6.29 11.31
CA ARG A 114 -0.87 6.21 12.15
C ARG A 114 0.37 5.92 11.31
N THR A 115 0.32 4.91 10.43
CA THR A 115 1.45 4.53 9.59
C THR A 115 1.84 5.64 8.62
N ARG A 116 0.88 6.37 8.03
CA ARG A 116 1.20 7.55 7.21
C ARG A 116 1.88 8.64 8.02
N ILE A 117 1.47 8.85 9.27
CA ILE A 117 2.10 9.83 10.17
C ILE A 117 3.52 9.39 10.55
N GLU A 118 3.73 8.12 10.90
CA GLU A 118 5.05 7.56 11.18
C GLU A 118 5.99 7.73 9.98
N GLN A 119 5.56 7.31 8.79
CA GLN A 119 6.34 7.44 7.56
C GLN A 119 6.70 8.89 7.23
N ALA A 120 5.73 9.81 7.32
CA ALA A 120 5.99 11.23 7.06
C ALA A 120 6.95 11.84 8.09
N LEU A 121 6.94 11.37 9.35
CA LEU A 121 7.90 11.79 10.36
C LEU A 121 9.30 11.22 10.08
N GLU A 122 9.41 9.96 9.67
CA GLU A 122 10.68 9.34 9.27
C GLU A 122 11.32 10.06 8.08
N GLU A 123 10.56 10.26 6.99
CA GLU A 123 11.02 10.97 5.78
C GLU A 123 11.40 12.43 6.08
N ALA A 124 10.72 13.06 7.03
CA ALA A 124 11.03 14.40 7.49
C ALA A 124 12.18 14.44 8.52
N ASN A 125 12.83 13.32 8.86
CA ASN A 125 13.82 13.22 9.94
C ASN A 125 13.32 13.82 11.27
N GLY A 126 12.04 13.60 11.59
CA GLY A 126 11.37 14.13 12.78
C GLY A 126 10.87 15.57 12.66
N HIS A 127 11.11 16.28 11.55
CA HIS A 127 10.64 17.66 11.37
C HIS A 127 9.12 17.73 11.17
N VAL A 128 8.39 18.05 12.24
CA VAL A 128 6.92 18.09 12.28
C VAL A 128 6.31 19.02 11.22
N GLY A 129 6.95 20.15 10.89
CA GLY A 129 6.49 21.04 9.83
C GLY A 129 6.49 20.36 8.47
N ARG A 130 7.64 19.82 8.06
CA ARG A 130 7.81 19.10 6.80
C ARG A 130 6.90 17.86 6.70
N ALA A 131 6.75 17.12 7.79
CA ALA A 131 5.83 15.99 7.84
C ALA A 131 4.36 16.42 7.66
N ALA A 132 3.96 17.56 8.23
CA ALA A 132 2.62 18.09 8.06
C ALA A 132 2.36 18.54 6.61
N ASP A 133 3.35 19.19 6.00
CA ASP A 133 3.30 19.60 4.59
C ASP A 133 3.20 18.39 3.66
N ALA A 134 4.01 17.34 3.90
CA ALA A 134 3.97 16.09 3.14
C ALA A 134 2.62 15.36 3.25
N LEU A 135 1.94 15.46 4.39
CA LEU A 135 0.61 14.89 4.61
C LEU A 135 -0.54 15.78 4.13
N GLY A 136 -0.26 17.01 3.68
CA GLY A 136 -1.28 17.98 3.28
C GLY A 136 -2.19 18.43 4.43
N ILE A 137 -1.71 18.42 5.68
CA ILE A 137 -2.48 18.81 6.87
C ILE A 137 -1.78 19.92 7.66
N SER A 138 -2.53 20.66 8.48
CA SER A 138 -1.91 21.66 9.35
C SER A 138 -1.08 21.02 10.47
N ARG A 139 0.01 21.68 10.89
CA ARG A 139 0.86 21.26 12.02
C ARG A 139 0.06 20.94 13.30
N ALA A 140 -0.96 21.76 13.60
CA ALA A 140 -1.83 21.55 14.76
C ALA A 140 -2.71 20.30 14.63
N THR A 141 -3.06 19.90 13.40
CA THR A 141 -3.80 18.66 13.12
C THR A 141 -2.88 17.46 13.25
N LEU A 142 -1.66 17.54 12.72
CA LEU A 142 -0.65 16.49 12.88
C LEU A 142 -0.34 16.22 14.36
N TRP A 143 -0.14 17.28 15.16
CA TRP A 143 0.13 17.14 16.60
C TRP A 143 -1.00 16.42 17.35
N ARG A 144 -2.27 16.78 17.10
CA ARG A 144 -3.44 16.11 17.70
C ARG A 144 -3.48 14.62 17.35
N LYS A 145 -3.17 14.27 16.10
CA LYS A 145 -3.14 12.87 15.65
C LYS A 145 -1.97 12.09 16.25
N ARG A 146 -0.78 12.69 16.34
CA ARG A 146 0.37 12.08 17.04
C ARG A 146 0.06 11.75 18.49
N LYS A 147 -0.54 12.69 19.23
CA LYS A 147 -0.98 12.47 20.62
C LYS A 147 -2.00 11.34 20.72
N ARG A 148 -2.95 11.26 19.77
CA ARG A 148 -3.95 10.18 19.72
C ARG A 148 -3.32 8.80 19.50
N TYR A 149 -2.22 8.72 18.76
CA TYR A 149 -1.58 7.45 18.41
C TYR A 149 -0.32 7.10 19.23
N GLY A 150 0.13 8.00 20.11
CA GLY A 150 1.32 7.79 20.94
C GLY A 150 2.64 7.92 20.16
N LEU A 151 2.71 8.91 19.25
CA LEU A 151 3.87 9.28 18.43
C LEU A 151 4.46 10.64 18.79
#